data_AF-A0A8J3EG67-F1
#
_entry.id   AF-A0A8J3EG67-F1
#
_cell.length_a   1.000
_cell.length_b   1.000
_cell.length_c   1.000
_cell.angle_alpha   90.00
_cell.angle_beta   90.00
_cell.angle_gamma   90.00
#
_symmetry.space_group_name_H-M   'P 1'
#
loop_
_entity.id
_entity.type
_entity.pdbx_description
1 polymer ?
#
loop_
_entity_poly.entity_id
_entity_poly.type
_entity_poly.pdbx_seq_one_letter_code
_entity_poly.pdbx_strand_id
1 'polypeptide(L)'
;MTQLELAQKTGLSRASIANIERGQQNVGLHHLYSIANALEVSSLSDLLPPLSISQDREEEPQMRTSEKLSEASKAGVEQLIRNALKQGAKQSTGR
;
A
#
# COMPACT_ATOMS: atom_id res chain seq x y z
N MET A 1 5.73 0.02 -32.55
CA MET A 1 7.06 -0.53 -32.19
C MET A 1 6.91 -1.99 -31.79
N THR A 2 7.79 -2.87 -32.25
CA THR A 2 7.85 -4.29 -31.88
C THR A 2 8.81 -4.54 -30.72
N GLN A 3 8.72 -5.69 -30.04
CA GLN A 3 9.69 -6.09 -29.01
C GLN A 3 11.13 -6.17 -29.53
N LEU A 4 11.31 -6.54 -30.80
CA LEU A 4 12.63 -6.61 -31.42
C LEU A 4 13.21 -5.21 -31.63
N GLU A 5 12.39 -4.27 -32.10
CA GLU A 5 12.79 -2.86 -32.25
C GLU A 5 13.13 -2.22 -30.90
N LEU A 6 12.33 -2.49 -29.86
CA LEU A 6 12.61 -1.99 -28.51
C LEU A 6 13.94 -2.54 -27.97
N ALA A 7 14.15 -3.85 -28.10
CA ALA A 7 15.39 -4.52 -27.72
C ALA A 7 16.62 -3.88 -28.37
N GLN A 8 16.54 -3.60 -29.68
CA GLN A 8 17.60 -2.90 -30.41
C GLN A 8 17.85 -1.49 -29.90
N LYS A 9 16.80 -0.73 -29.59
CA LYS A 9 16.92 0.63 -29.06
C LYS A 9 17.49 0.67 -27.63
N THR A 10 17.22 -0.34 -26.80
CA THR A 10 17.61 -0.34 -25.38
C THR A 10 18.84 -1.19 -25.06
N GLY A 11 19.39 -1.91 -26.04
CA GLY A 11 20.50 -2.86 -25.83
C GLY A 11 20.10 -4.11 -25.03
N LEU A 12 18.79 -4.37 -24.88
CA LEU A 12 18.27 -5.55 -24.21
C LEU A 12 18.05 -6.68 -25.22
N SER A 13 18.02 -7.92 -24.76
CA SER A 13 17.58 -9.02 -25.64
C SER A 13 16.06 -8.97 -25.85
N ARG A 14 15.58 -9.44 -27.00
CA ARG A 14 14.13 -9.61 -27.22
C ARG A 14 13.48 -10.48 -26.14
N ALA A 15 14.16 -11.52 -25.67
CA ALA A 15 13.67 -12.38 -24.59
C ALA A 15 13.55 -11.62 -23.26
N SER A 16 14.52 -10.75 -22.94
CA SER A 16 14.47 -9.89 -21.76
C SER A 16 13.28 -8.93 -21.81
N ILE A 17 13.03 -8.28 -22.96
CA ILE A 17 11.84 -7.44 -23.16
C ILE A 17 10.56 -8.25 -22.90
N ALA A 18 10.43 -9.43 -23.52
CA ALA A 18 9.26 -10.29 -23.33
C ALA A 18 9.10 -10.81 -21.88
N ASN A 19 10.19 -10.96 -21.12
CA ASN A 19 10.13 -11.36 -19.72
C ASN A 19 9.74 -10.18 -18.81
N ILE A 20 10.21 -8.98 -19.11
CA ILE A 20 9.85 -7.74 -18.40
C ILE A 20 8.34 -7.47 -18.58
N GLU A 21 7.83 -7.51 -19.81
CA GLU A 21 6.40 -7.27 -20.10
C GLU A 21 5.47 -8.28 -19.40
N ARG A 22 5.93 -9.52 -19.21
CA ARG A 22 5.19 -10.56 -18.49
C ARG A 22 5.38 -10.51 -16.97
N GLY A 23 6.13 -9.55 -16.45
CA GLY A 23 6.44 -9.43 -15.03
C GLY A 23 7.33 -10.55 -14.48
N GLN A 24 8.00 -11.31 -15.35
CA GLN A 24 8.87 -12.43 -14.96
C GLN A 24 10.31 -12.00 -14.69
N GLN A 25 10.69 -10.78 -15.07
CA GLN A 25 12.03 -10.25 -14.88
C GLN A 25 11.95 -8.84 -14.30
N ASN A 26 12.67 -8.62 -13.19
CA ASN A 26 12.85 -7.28 -12.63
C ASN A 26 13.62 -6.39 -13.60
N VAL A 27 13.19 -5.14 -13.71
CA VAL A 27 13.85 -4.13 -14.55
C VAL A 27 14.73 -3.24 -13.67
N GLY A 28 16.02 -3.12 -14.02
CA GLY A 28 16.92 -2.17 -13.38
C GLY A 28 16.53 -0.73 -13.73
N LEU A 29 16.72 0.21 -12.79
CA LEU A 29 16.28 1.60 -12.98
C LEU A 29 16.85 2.24 -14.26
N HIS A 30 18.13 2.00 -14.58
CA HIS A 30 18.76 2.51 -15.80
C HIS A 30 18.09 1.95 -17.08
N HIS A 31 17.69 0.67 -17.08
CA HIS A 31 16.95 0.09 -18.21
C HIS A 31 15.56 0.69 -18.33
N LEU A 32 14.89 0.99 -17.22
CA LEU A 32 13.60 1.65 -17.24
C LEU A 32 13.69 3.03 -17.91
N TYR A 33 14.74 3.81 -17.61
CA TYR A 33 15.01 5.07 -18.33
C TYR A 33 15.28 4.87 -19.81
N SER A 34 16.08 3.87 -20.20
CA SER A 34 16.33 3.55 -21.61
C SER A 34 15.05 3.15 -22.34
N ILE A 35 14.18 2.36 -21.69
CA ILE A 35 12.88 1.96 -22.22
C ILE A 35 11.96 3.18 -22.39
N ALA A 36 11.88 4.06 -21.39
CA ALA A 36 11.09 5.30 -21.46
C ALA A 36 11.53 6.20 -22.62
N ASN A 37 12.85 6.37 -22.79
CA ASN A 37 13.41 7.14 -23.89
C ASN A 37 13.11 6.49 -25.26
N ALA A 38 13.25 5.17 -25.37
CA ALA A 38 12.98 4.44 -26.61
C ALA A 38 11.49 4.47 -27.04
N LEU A 39 10.60 4.56 -26.05
CA LEU A 39 9.15 4.68 -26.18
C LEU A 39 8.65 6.12 -26.29
N GLU A 40 9.54 7.11 -26.17
CA GLU A 40 9.22 8.55 -26.24
C GLU A 40 8.18 8.98 -25.19
N VAL A 41 8.27 8.39 -23.99
CA VAL A 41 7.36 8.67 -22.88
C VAL A 41 7.83 9.90 -22.10
N SER A 42 6.92 10.83 -21.79
CA SER A 42 7.25 12.08 -21.12
C SER A 42 7.49 11.94 -19.62
N SER A 43 6.82 10.98 -18.95
CA SER A 43 6.98 10.72 -17.53
C SER A 43 7.23 9.24 -17.24
N LEU A 44 8.16 8.96 -16.32
CA LEU A 44 8.45 7.58 -15.87
C LEU A 44 7.24 6.94 -15.18
N SER A 45 6.37 7.74 -14.57
CA SER A 45 5.14 7.29 -13.93
C SER A 45 4.20 6.57 -14.90
N ASP A 46 4.28 6.87 -16.20
CA ASP A 46 3.40 6.28 -17.21
C ASP A 46 3.78 4.83 -17.52
N LEU A 47 5.00 4.40 -17.13
CA LEU A 47 5.48 3.02 -17.23
C LEU A 47 5.35 2.23 -15.92
N LEU A 48 5.00 2.91 -14.83
CA LEU A 48 4.93 2.31 -13.51
C LEU A 48 3.46 2.11 -13.11
N PRO A 49 3.15 1.07 -12.34
CA PRO A 49 1.83 0.97 -11.75
C PRO A 49 1.56 2.19 -10.86
N PRO A 50 0.30 2.63 -10.73
CA PRO A 50 -0.04 3.66 -9.78
C PRO A 50 0.43 3.23 -8.39
N LEU A 51 0.96 4.18 -7.62
CA LEU A 51 1.29 3.94 -6.23
C LEU A 51 -0.01 3.68 -5.48
N SER A 52 -0.34 2.40 -5.32
CA SER A 52 -1.35 1.96 -4.36
C SER A 52 -0.76 2.18 -2.98
N ILE A 53 -0.92 3.39 -2.45
CA ILE A 53 -0.81 3.60 -1.00
C ILE A 53 -2.02 2.87 -0.44
N SER A 54 -1.87 1.58 -0.14
CA SER A 54 -2.81 0.91 0.74
C SER A 54 -2.91 1.80 1.98
N GLN A 55 -4.11 2.27 2.31
CA GLN A 55 -4.37 2.92 3.61
C GLN A 55 -4.27 1.92 4.78
N ASP A 56 -3.51 0.83 4.58
CA ASP A 56 -3.24 -0.22 5.55
C ASP A 56 -1.94 0.13 6.28
N ARG A 57 -1.96 1.21 7.07
CA ARG A 57 -1.12 1.43 8.26
C ARG A 57 -1.40 2.78 8.91
N GLU A 58 -2.63 2.95 9.36
CA GLU A 58 -2.83 3.41 10.73
C GLU A 58 -3.48 2.23 11.46
N GLU A 59 -2.69 1.46 12.21
CA GLU A 59 -3.24 0.53 13.20
C GLU A 59 -3.86 1.35 14.35
N GLU A 60 -4.92 2.10 14.06
CA GLU A 60 -5.94 2.38 15.05
C GLU A 60 -6.61 1.03 15.33
N PRO A 61 -6.65 0.55 16.59
CA PRO A 61 -7.27 -0.73 16.90
C PRO A 61 -8.75 -0.63 16.57
N GLN A 62 -9.13 -1.11 15.39
CA GLN A 62 -10.49 -1.04 14.89
C GLN A 62 -11.32 -2.07 15.67
N MET A 63 -11.82 -1.68 16.84
CA MET A 63 -12.87 -2.41 17.55
C MET A 63 -14.11 -2.41 16.66
N ARG A 64 -14.36 -3.54 15.99
CA ARG A 64 -15.65 -3.82 15.36
C ARG A 64 -16.70 -4.01 16.46
N THR A 65 -17.39 -2.94 16.85
CA THR A 65 -18.68 -3.10 17.52
C THR A 65 -19.70 -3.38 16.44
N SER A 66 -20.22 -4.62 16.40
CA SER A 66 -21.35 -4.93 15.50
C SER A 66 -22.55 -4.07 15.89
N GLU A 67 -23.27 -3.55 14.88
CA GLU A 67 -24.39 -2.58 14.99
C GLU A 67 -25.64 -3.11 15.72
N LYS A 68 -25.50 -4.20 16.48
CA LYS A 68 -26.53 -4.70 17.41
C LYS A 68 -25.91 -5.09 18.74
N LEU A 69 -25.46 -4.10 19.49
CA LEU A 69 -25.29 -4.26 20.93
C LEU A 69 -26.68 -4.50 21.53
N SER A 70 -26.93 -5.74 21.94
CA SER A 70 -28.09 -6.10 22.78
C SER A 70 -28.12 -5.20 24.02
N GLU A 71 -29.30 -4.91 24.57
CA GLU A 71 -29.45 -4.17 25.84
C GLU A 71 -28.58 -4.75 26.97
N ALA A 72 -28.38 -6.07 26.99
CA ALA A 72 -27.48 -6.73 27.93
C ALA A 72 -26.00 -6.34 27.73
N SER A 73 -25.58 -6.07 26.48
CA SER A 73 -24.22 -5.65 26.15
C SER A 73 -23.97 -4.18 26.49
N LYS A 74 -24.99 -3.31 26.49
CA LYS A 74 -24.86 -1.90 26.89
C LYS A 74 -24.45 -1.75 28.35
N ALA A 75 -25.04 -2.54 29.25
CA ALA A 75 -24.67 -2.54 30.66
C ALA A 75 -23.21 -2.96 30.88
N GLY A 76 -22.73 -3.97 30.13
CA GLY A 76 -21.33 -4.40 30.16
C GLY A 76 -20.36 -3.31 29.69
N VAL A 77 -20.70 -2.61 28.60
CA VAL A 77 -19.92 -1.48 28.09
C VAL A 77 -19.91 -0.32 29.08
N GLU A 78 -21.03 -0.02 29.73
CA GLU A 78 -21.12 1.07 30.71
C GLU A 78 -20.27 0.81 31.97
N GLN A 79 -20.19 -0.44 32.43
CA GLN A 79 -19.30 -0.81 33.54
C GLN A 79 -17.83 -0.70 33.16
N LEU A 80 -17.46 -1.07 31.93
CA LEU A 80 -16.09 -0.94 31.43
C LEU A 80 -15.68 0.53 31.33
N ILE A 81 -16.55 1.40 30.79
CA ILE A 81 -16.30 2.84 30.71
C ILE A 81 -16.15 3.44 32.12
N ARG A 82 -17.06 3.10 33.06
CA ARG A 82 -16.97 3.56 34.45
C ARG A 82 -15.66 3.14 35.12
N ASN A 83 -15.19 1.93 34.89
CA ASN A 83 -13.95 1.43 35.49
C ASN A 83 -12.71 2.09 34.88
N ALA A 84 -12.70 2.30 33.56
CA ALA A 84 -11.61 3.01 32.87
C ALA A 84 -11.49 4.48 33.32
N LEU A 85 -12.62 5.19 33.46
CA LEU A 85 -12.63 6.56 33.98
C LEU A 85 -12.15 6.64 35.45
N LYS A 86 -12.51 5.65 36.28
CA LYS A 86 -12.00 5.56 37.67
C LYS A 86 -10.50 5.28 37.73
N GLN A 87 -9.94 4.54 36.78
CA GLN A 87 -8.50 4.26 36.71
C GLN A 87 -7.71 5.50 36.25
N GLY A 88 -8.21 6.23 35.25
CA GLY A 88 -7.61 7.51 34.82
C GLY A 88 -7.63 8.58 35.91
N ALA A 89 -8.71 8.68 36.68
CA ALA A 89 -8.82 9.63 37.80
C ALA A 89 -7.84 9.32 38.95
N LYS A 90 -7.51 8.04 39.21
CA LYS A 90 -6.53 7.66 40.24
C LYS A 90 -5.08 7.95 39.83
N GLN A 91 -4.79 7.99 38.53
CA GLN A 91 -3.44 8.30 38.02
C GLN A 91 -3.13 9.81 37.98
N SER A 92 -4.15 10.67 37.99
CA SER A 92 -3.97 12.14 37.98
C SER A 92 -3.78 12.78 39.35
N THR A 93 -4.18 12.14 40.45
CA THR A 93 -4.12 12.73 41.81
C THR A 93 -2.83 12.38 42.57
N GLY A 94 -1.91 11.64 41.95
CA GLY A 94 -0.64 11.22 42.55
C GLY A 94 0.60 11.90 41.96
N ARG A 95 0.56 13.21 41.72
CA ARG A 95 1.74 14.03 41.40
C ARG A 95 1.79 15.27 42.27
#